data_AF-A0AAW7K099-F1
#
_entry.id   AF-A0AAW7K099-F1
#
_cell.length_a   1.000
_cell.length_b   1.000
_cell.length_c   1.000
_cell.angle_alpha   90.00
_cell.angle_beta   90.00
_cell.angle_gamma   90.00
#
_symmetry.space_group_name_H-M   'P 1'
#
loop_
_entity.id
_entity.type
_entity.pdbx_description
1 polymer ?
#
loop_
_entity_poly.entity_id
_entity_poly.type
_entity_poly.pdbx_seq_one_letter_code
_entity_poly.pdbx_strand_id
1 'polypeptide(L)'
;MTTLKDDKEFRSLDDTRWEDLCYLLFKEEYAGLQRINGSGGDDGIDAYVGDFAHPSIVFQFKFFPSGLGKKQVRQIKHSLETVLKKRPGLKRWILASSADPTPEARLALDSLFAERSDVETEFYGEGEMRYKLIRHPTVRRTFYDDGLETLRGVLSLEGMDPLKRASEGVRIYNEAVVDERFVATVTTDGKTTVTAYSLHPDFVDSPPKFTMRLKSKRGVEAYSGLMRLGTPAELSAEDVELDVSDLPGAGADEGELQWLKIIPQIDPCPSQLRFYASEELGESQTLFVELRTTSGGSERIVRSNADQKNVPVIFEMIMPLAAQEDGASEAGTINITPRLIGNRVSVALKGARFLAQLSQTKRLGISGPDGDVADATFLTLGGIDEDGIWAHQLGYIEAVERVCRFFGIDPVIDDTLNDEEFFLSVMRTAERIRTLGSELEGTTTFNLSEPNPAFIRSAKDKDTISLVADMDWAGSMFGTDVEARVRIVACGVPTIKNIGGDKWTLAVKGSYRCFLGKIDGDLMAEGAPPIPPDLS
;
A
#
# COMPACT_ATOMS: atom_id res chain seq x y z
N MET A 1 -19.65 30.30 45.52
CA MET A 1 -19.52 29.07 44.71
C MET A 1 -20.86 28.79 44.06
N THR A 2 -21.11 29.41 42.92
CA THR A 2 -22.18 29.03 41.98
C THR A 2 -21.53 28.10 40.98
N THR A 3 -21.74 26.80 41.13
CA THR A 3 -21.50 25.85 40.03
C THR A 3 -22.36 26.29 38.86
N LEU A 4 -21.73 26.75 37.78
CA LEU A 4 -22.38 26.86 36.48
C LEU A 4 -22.90 25.47 36.14
N LYS A 5 -24.21 25.28 36.23
CA LYS A 5 -24.84 24.06 35.76
C LYS A 5 -24.86 24.12 34.24
N ASP A 6 -24.25 23.14 33.62
CA ASP A 6 -24.31 22.87 32.19
C ASP A 6 -25.73 22.32 31.88
N ASP A 7 -26.77 23.15 32.09
CA ASP A 7 -28.19 22.76 32.02
C ASP A 7 -28.64 22.59 30.54
N LYS A 8 -27.92 21.75 29.79
CA LYS A 8 -28.32 21.15 28.50
C LYS A 8 -29.20 19.92 28.76
N GLU A 9 -30.27 20.10 29.53
CA GLU A 9 -31.25 19.06 29.78
C GLU A 9 -32.28 19.04 28.65
N PHE A 10 -32.70 17.86 28.17
CA PHE A 10 -33.82 17.79 27.21
C PHE A 10 -35.09 18.47 27.74
N ARG A 11 -35.22 18.55 29.07
CA ARG A 11 -36.32 19.23 29.77
C ARG A 11 -36.40 20.74 29.51
N SER A 12 -35.34 21.38 29.00
CA SER A 12 -35.38 22.80 28.63
C SER A 12 -35.99 23.04 27.24
N LEU A 13 -36.21 21.99 26.46
CA LEU A 13 -36.93 22.06 25.18
C LEU A 13 -38.44 22.05 25.40
N ASP A 14 -39.18 22.44 24.36
CA ASP A 14 -40.60 22.13 24.21
C ASP A 14 -40.80 20.92 23.29
N ASP A 15 -42.05 20.45 23.21
CA ASP A 15 -42.44 19.27 22.43
C ASP A 15 -42.05 19.39 20.95
N THR A 16 -42.22 20.57 20.35
CA THR A 16 -41.89 20.81 18.94
C THR A 16 -40.39 20.77 18.71
N ARG A 17 -39.62 21.46 19.57
CA ARG A 17 -38.15 21.45 19.49
C ARG A 17 -37.56 20.08 19.77
N TRP A 18 -38.18 19.28 20.64
CA TRP A 18 -37.80 17.90 20.89
C TRP A 18 -38.00 17.02 19.65
N GLU A 19 -39.15 17.12 18.99
CA GLU A 19 -39.42 16.39 17.74
C GLU A 19 -38.45 16.80 16.63
N ASP A 20 -38.18 18.10 16.48
CA ASP A 20 -37.22 18.63 15.51
C ASP A 20 -35.81 18.07 15.77
N LEU A 21 -35.39 18.05 17.03
CA LEU A 21 -34.10 17.49 17.44
C LEU A 21 -34.03 16.00 17.11
N CYS A 22 -35.06 15.22 17.47
CA CYS A 22 -35.10 13.79 17.16
C CYS A 22 -35.05 13.56 15.65
N TYR A 23 -35.85 14.29 14.88
CA TYR A 23 -35.87 14.18 13.43
C TYR A 23 -34.49 14.43 12.83
N LEU A 24 -33.81 15.51 13.23
CA LEU A 24 -32.48 15.84 12.71
C LEU A 24 -31.43 14.78 13.09
N LEU A 25 -31.45 14.27 14.33
CA LEU A 25 -30.54 13.20 14.75
C LEU A 25 -30.74 11.91 13.93
N PHE A 26 -32.00 11.48 13.73
CA PHE A 26 -32.27 10.27 12.94
C PHE A 26 -32.13 10.49 11.44
N LYS A 27 -32.23 11.74 10.95
CA LYS A 27 -32.07 12.05 9.52
C LYS A 27 -30.65 11.77 9.03
N GLU A 28 -29.65 11.97 9.88
CA GLU A 28 -28.25 11.64 9.61
C GLU A 28 -28.02 10.11 9.52
N GLU A 29 -28.81 9.31 10.24
CA GLU A 29 -28.65 7.85 10.30
C GLU A 29 -29.49 7.08 9.27
N TYR A 30 -30.65 7.63 8.87
CA TYR A 30 -31.64 6.93 8.06
C TYR A 30 -31.89 7.66 6.72
N ALA A 31 -31.20 7.20 5.67
CA ALA A 31 -31.44 7.65 4.31
C ALA A 31 -32.92 7.46 3.91
N GLY A 32 -33.54 8.53 3.42
CA GLY A 32 -34.96 8.51 3.04
C GLY A 32 -35.95 8.72 4.19
N LEU A 33 -35.50 9.09 5.40
CA LEU A 33 -36.40 9.51 6.48
C LEU A 33 -37.22 10.74 6.06
N GLN A 34 -38.55 10.67 6.21
CA GLN A 34 -39.51 11.72 5.90
C GLN A 34 -40.33 12.06 7.13
N ARG A 35 -40.58 13.36 7.34
CA ARG A 35 -41.41 13.85 8.44
C ARG A 35 -42.86 14.01 8.00
N ILE A 36 -43.79 13.82 8.94
CA ILE A 36 -45.20 14.12 8.73
C ILE A 36 -45.57 15.36 9.53
N ASN A 37 -46.38 16.22 8.93
CA ASN A 37 -47.04 17.29 9.66
C ASN A 37 -48.34 16.75 10.28
N GLY A 38 -48.34 16.55 11.60
CA GLY A 38 -49.45 15.97 12.37
C GLY A 38 -50.71 16.84 12.53
N SER A 39 -50.80 17.99 11.85
CA SER A 39 -51.94 18.93 11.94
C SER A 39 -53.31 18.36 11.54
N GLY A 40 -53.35 17.17 10.91
CA GLY A 40 -54.58 16.42 10.58
C GLY A 40 -54.86 15.18 11.44
N GLY A 41 -54.07 14.95 12.50
CA GLY A 41 -53.99 13.68 13.23
C GLY A 41 -52.67 12.95 12.89
N ASP A 42 -51.94 12.51 13.90
CA ASP A 42 -50.56 12.02 13.78
C ASP A 42 -50.47 10.54 13.37
N ASP A 43 -51.57 9.77 13.35
CA ASP A 43 -51.57 8.31 13.17
C ASP A 43 -50.63 7.53 14.13
N GLY A 44 -50.02 8.20 15.12
CA GLY A 44 -48.88 7.71 15.90
C GLY A 44 -47.55 7.66 15.12
N ILE A 45 -47.35 8.48 14.09
CA ILE A 45 -46.18 8.52 13.21
C ILE A 45 -45.66 9.96 13.13
N ASP A 46 -44.46 10.21 13.67
CA ASP A 46 -43.81 11.52 13.56
C ASP A 46 -42.85 11.56 12.35
N ALA A 47 -42.21 10.43 12.05
CA ALA A 47 -41.41 10.24 10.85
C ALA A 47 -41.45 8.79 10.35
N TYR A 48 -41.07 8.56 9.10
CA TYR A 48 -41.08 7.23 8.47
C TYR A 48 -40.02 7.12 7.37
N VAL A 49 -39.69 5.88 6.99
CA VAL A 49 -38.85 5.56 5.83
C VAL A 49 -39.66 4.76 4.82
N GLY A 50 -39.49 5.07 3.53
CA GLY A 50 -40.16 4.38 2.43
C GLY A 50 -41.47 5.04 2.01
N ASP A 51 -42.45 4.24 1.57
CA ASP A 51 -43.76 4.72 1.15
C ASP A 51 -44.69 4.97 2.35
N PHE A 52 -45.41 6.08 2.40
CA PHE A 52 -46.23 6.41 3.58
C PHE A 52 -47.40 5.43 3.81
N ALA A 53 -47.96 4.86 2.74
CA ALA A 53 -49.02 3.87 2.89
C ALA A 53 -48.47 2.53 3.43
N HIS A 54 -47.22 2.21 3.10
CA HIS A 54 -46.53 0.98 3.52
C HIS A 54 -45.09 1.26 4.00
N PRO A 55 -44.92 1.94 5.15
CA PRO A 55 -43.59 2.36 5.60
C PRO A 55 -42.77 1.14 6.03
N SER A 56 -41.48 1.15 5.72
CA SER A 56 -40.55 0.11 6.17
C SER A 56 -40.18 0.30 7.64
N ILE A 57 -40.05 1.56 8.06
CA ILE A 57 -39.74 1.97 9.44
C ILE A 57 -40.64 3.14 9.81
N VAL A 58 -41.20 3.10 11.01
CA VAL A 58 -41.93 4.21 11.62
C VAL A 58 -41.19 4.70 12.86
N PHE A 59 -41.15 6.01 13.04
CA PHE A 59 -40.57 6.69 14.18
C PHE A 59 -41.66 7.43 14.96
N GLN A 60 -41.62 7.30 16.27
CA GLN A 60 -42.37 8.13 17.20
C GLN A 60 -41.40 8.79 18.19
N PHE A 61 -41.53 10.09 18.33
CA PHE A 61 -40.84 10.94 19.26
C PHE A 61 -41.82 11.32 20.37
N LYS A 62 -41.44 11.09 21.63
CA LYS A 62 -42.27 11.43 22.78
C LYS A 62 -41.51 12.30 23.76
N PHE A 63 -42.03 13.51 23.98
CA PHE A 63 -41.50 14.42 24.98
C PHE A 63 -42.15 14.17 26.34
N PHE A 64 -41.36 13.75 27.33
CA PHE A 64 -41.80 13.50 28.70
C PHE A 64 -40.96 14.30 29.71
N PRO A 65 -41.19 15.62 29.83
CA PRO A 65 -40.37 16.50 30.68
C PRO A 65 -40.46 16.13 32.18
N SER A 66 -41.55 15.48 32.60
CA SER A 66 -41.75 15.00 33.97
C SER A 66 -41.36 13.53 34.19
N GLY A 67 -40.70 12.89 33.22
CA GLY A 67 -40.27 11.49 33.29
C GLY A 67 -41.24 10.46 32.70
N LEU A 68 -40.74 9.23 32.51
CA LEU A 68 -41.46 8.12 31.87
C LEU A 68 -41.92 7.09 32.91
N GLY A 69 -43.22 7.15 33.25
CA GLY A 69 -43.89 6.25 34.20
C GLY A 69 -45.10 5.53 33.59
N LYS A 70 -45.94 4.91 34.44
CA LYS A 70 -47.08 4.08 34.01
C LYS A 70 -48.07 4.78 33.07
N LYS A 71 -48.29 6.10 33.25
CA LYS A 71 -49.19 6.88 32.39
C LYS A 71 -48.61 7.01 30.98
N GLN A 72 -47.31 7.29 30.89
CA GLN A 72 -46.58 7.41 29.63
C GLN A 72 -46.51 6.07 28.90
N VAL A 73 -46.29 4.95 29.59
CA VAL A 73 -46.32 3.62 28.97
C VAL A 73 -47.69 3.31 28.35
N ARG A 74 -48.80 3.71 28.98
CA ARG A 74 -50.14 3.56 28.37
C ARG A 74 -50.30 4.40 27.10
N GLN A 75 -49.73 5.60 27.07
CA GLN A 75 -49.73 6.45 25.88
C GLN A 75 -48.91 5.81 24.75
N ILE A 76 -47.72 5.27 25.06
CA ILE A 76 -46.86 4.54 24.12
C ILE A 76 -47.60 3.32 23.54
N LYS A 77 -48.23 2.51 24.41
CA LYS A 77 -49.03 1.35 23.98
C LYS A 77 -50.12 1.76 22.98
N HIS A 78 -50.84 2.83 23.28
CA HIS A 78 -51.90 3.32 22.41
C HIS A 78 -51.38 3.81 21.05
N SER A 79 -50.24 4.51 21.03
CA SER A 79 -49.59 4.94 19.78
C SER A 79 -49.18 3.73 18.94
N LEU A 80 -48.49 2.75 19.54
CA LEU A 80 -48.07 1.53 18.83
C LEU A 80 -49.27 0.77 18.25
N GLU A 81 -50.32 0.53 19.04
CA GLU A 81 -51.53 -0.14 18.57
C GLU A 81 -52.22 0.62 17.43
N THR A 82 -52.21 1.96 17.49
CA THR A 82 -52.79 2.81 16.44
C THR A 82 -52.01 2.67 15.13
N VAL A 83 -50.68 2.73 15.19
CA VAL A 83 -49.82 2.55 14.01
C VAL A 83 -50.03 1.17 13.40
N LEU A 84 -49.99 0.11 14.20
CA LEU A 84 -50.14 -1.28 13.71
C LEU A 84 -51.52 -1.53 13.09
N LYS A 85 -52.57 -0.91 13.64
CA LYS A 85 -53.92 -0.97 13.06
C LYS A 85 -54.00 -0.26 11.72
N LYS A 86 -53.32 0.88 11.57
CA LYS A 86 -53.38 1.74 10.38
C LYS A 86 -52.35 1.35 9.30
N ARG A 87 -51.28 0.62 9.67
CA ARG A 87 -50.20 0.16 8.79
C ARG A 87 -49.97 -1.33 9.02
N PRO A 88 -50.90 -2.20 8.59
CA PRO A 88 -50.76 -3.63 8.76
C PRO A 88 -49.51 -4.14 8.03
N GLY A 89 -48.69 -4.94 8.71
CA GLY A 89 -47.47 -5.51 8.14
C GLY A 89 -46.19 -4.67 8.31
N LEU A 90 -46.25 -3.56 9.07
CA LEU A 90 -45.07 -2.79 9.50
C LEU A 90 -44.02 -3.74 10.09
N LYS A 91 -42.75 -3.55 9.70
CA LYS A 91 -41.66 -4.43 10.15
C LYS A 91 -40.86 -3.87 11.32
N ARG A 92 -40.70 -2.54 11.39
CA ARG A 92 -39.87 -1.90 12.40
C ARG A 92 -40.51 -0.61 12.92
N TRP A 93 -40.47 -0.43 14.24
CA TRP A 93 -41.01 0.74 14.93
C TRP A 93 -40.03 1.26 15.98
N ILE A 94 -39.66 2.53 15.88
CA ILE A 94 -38.63 3.15 16.71
C ILE A 94 -39.25 4.24 17.59
N LEU A 95 -39.02 4.13 18.90
CA LEU A 95 -39.47 5.12 19.89
C LEU A 95 -38.29 5.89 20.45
N ALA A 96 -38.31 7.21 20.31
CA ALA A 96 -37.38 8.10 21.03
C ALA A 96 -38.11 8.86 22.14
N SER A 97 -37.49 8.95 23.31
CA SER A 97 -38.04 9.57 24.51
C SER A 97 -37.06 10.54 25.14
N SER A 98 -37.56 11.68 25.60
CA SER A 98 -36.75 12.69 26.30
C SER A 98 -36.41 12.32 27.74
N ALA A 99 -36.85 11.14 28.18
CA ALA A 99 -36.65 10.62 29.53
C ALA A 99 -36.42 9.11 29.51
N ASP A 100 -35.55 8.64 30.40
CA ASP A 100 -35.39 7.22 30.67
C ASP A 100 -36.56 6.66 31.49
N PRO A 101 -36.93 5.37 31.28
CA PRO A 101 -37.99 4.73 32.03
C PRO A 101 -37.57 4.47 33.48
N THR A 102 -38.53 4.65 34.40
CA THR A 102 -38.45 4.04 35.73
C THR A 102 -38.36 2.50 35.64
N PRO A 103 -37.84 1.77 36.64
CA PRO A 103 -37.77 0.31 36.59
C PRO A 103 -39.11 -0.36 36.26
N GLU A 104 -40.21 0.09 36.86
CA GLU A 104 -41.54 -0.43 36.57
C GLU A 104 -42.00 -0.09 35.15
N ALA A 105 -41.66 1.09 34.64
CA ALA A 105 -41.97 1.46 33.26
C ALA A 105 -41.13 0.66 32.26
N ARG A 106 -39.87 0.35 32.58
CA ARG A 106 -39.00 -0.46 31.72
C ARG A 106 -39.57 -1.87 31.56
N LEU A 107 -39.91 -2.52 32.68
CA LEU A 107 -40.56 -3.85 32.65
C LEU A 107 -41.87 -3.85 31.85
N ALA A 108 -42.65 -2.78 31.96
CA ALA A 108 -43.90 -2.63 31.21
C ALA A 108 -43.66 -2.40 29.70
N LEU A 109 -42.61 -1.68 29.31
CA LEU A 109 -42.20 -1.53 27.91
C LEU A 109 -41.67 -2.84 27.34
N ASP A 110 -40.80 -3.54 28.06
CA ASP A 110 -40.26 -4.83 27.63
C ASP A 110 -41.40 -5.85 27.41
N SER A 111 -42.40 -5.86 28.30
CA SER A 111 -43.60 -6.70 28.15
C SER A 111 -44.44 -6.30 26.93
N LEU A 112 -44.64 -4.98 26.70
CA LEU A 112 -45.37 -4.46 25.55
C LEU A 112 -44.70 -4.84 24.22
N PHE A 113 -43.37 -4.73 24.16
CA PHE A 113 -42.59 -5.07 22.97
C PHE A 113 -42.57 -6.58 22.72
N ALA A 114 -42.49 -7.40 23.77
CA ALA A 114 -42.61 -8.85 23.66
C ALA A 114 -44.01 -9.33 23.19
N GLU A 115 -45.09 -8.60 23.53
CA GLU A 115 -46.46 -8.87 23.03
C GLU A 115 -46.60 -8.70 21.50
N ARG A 116 -45.60 -8.10 20.83
CA ARG A 116 -45.61 -7.75 19.40
C ARG A 116 -44.35 -8.24 18.70
N SER A 117 -44.07 -9.54 18.81
CA SER A 117 -42.95 -10.19 18.11
C SER A 117 -43.01 -10.12 16.59
N ASP A 118 -44.15 -9.70 16.02
CA ASP A 118 -44.35 -9.48 14.59
C ASP A 118 -43.73 -8.17 14.07
N VAL A 119 -43.34 -7.26 14.96
CA VAL A 119 -42.70 -5.98 14.64
C VAL A 119 -41.46 -5.78 15.51
N GLU A 120 -40.33 -5.45 14.88
CA GLU A 120 -39.11 -5.09 15.58
C GLU A 120 -39.27 -3.72 16.23
N THR A 121 -39.16 -3.65 17.57
CA THR A 121 -39.31 -2.41 18.33
C THR A 121 -37.99 -1.98 18.96
N GLU A 122 -37.62 -0.71 18.79
CA GLU A 122 -36.44 -0.11 19.42
C GLU A 122 -36.82 1.09 20.29
N PHE A 123 -36.08 1.26 21.38
CA PHE A 123 -36.29 2.34 22.34
C PHE A 123 -35.01 3.12 22.60
N TYR A 124 -35.04 4.42 22.31
CA TYR A 124 -33.99 5.38 22.60
C TYR A 124 -34.47 6.30 23.74
N GLY A 125 -33.95 6.06 24.95
CA GLY A 125 -34.21 6.89 26.13
C GLY A 125 -33.34 8.15 26.20
N GLU A 126 -33.38 8.85 27.33
CA GLU A 126 -32.58 10.07 27.52
C GLU A 126 -31.08 9.80 27.38
N GLY A 127 -30.58 8.72 27.98
CA GLY A 127 -29.15 8.37 27.87
C GLY A 127 -28.69 8.15 26.43
N GLU A 128 -29.46 7.39 25.66
CA GLU A 128 -29.15 7.09 24.25
C GLU A 128 -29.28 8.33 23.35
N MET A 129 -30.33 9.13 23.57
CA MET A 129 -30.52 10.37 22.83
C MET A 129 -29.43 11.41 23.16
N ARG A 130 -28.97 11.47 24.42
CA ARG A 130 -27.80 12.28 24.81
C ARG A 130 -26.53 11.79 24.12
N TYR A 131 -26.32 10.48 24.07
CA TYR A 131 -25.18 9.91 23.36
C TYR A 131 -25.20 10.25 21.86
N LYS A 132 -26.36 10.14 21.20
CA LYS A 132 -26.54 10.62 19.82
C LYS A 132 -26.25 12.11 19.70
N LEU A 133 -26.77 12.94 20.59
CA LEU A 133 -26.54 14.38 20.58
C LEU A 133 -25.05 14.76 20.73
N ILE A 134 -24.28 14.00 21.52
CA ILE A 134 -22.82 14.17 21.65
C ILE A 134 -22.13 13.90 20.30
N ARG A 135 -22.62 12.93 19.53
CA ARG A 135 -22.06 12.56 18.22
C ARG A 135 -22.51 13.45 17.06
N HIS A 136 -23.49 14.33 17.27
CA HIS A 136 -24.01 15.25 16.26
C HIS A 136 -24.00 16.70 16.76
N PRO A 137 -22.82 17.30 17.02
CA PRO A 137 -22.70 18.65 17.54
C PRO A 137 -23.33 19.73 16.65
N THR A 138 -23.43 19.52 15.33
CA THR A 138 -24.14 20.44 14.44
C THR A 138 -25.63 20.52 14.80
N VAL A 139 -26.29 19.38 14.99
CA VAL A 139 -27.68 19.34 15.46
C VAL A 139 -27.78 19.97 16.85
N ARG A 140 -26.86 19.63 17.78
CA ARG A 140 -26.86 20.20 19.13
C ARG A 140 -26.79 21.73 19.14
N ARG A 141 -25.96 22.35 18.29
CA ARG A 141 -25.82 23.82 18.19
C ARG A 141 -27.14 24.50 17.78
N THR A 142 -27.95 23.86 16.93
CA THR A 142 -29.28 24.37 16.57
C THR A 142 -30.23 24.50 17.77
N PHE A 143 -30.06 23.68 18.82
CA PHE A 143 -30.98 23.65 19.96
C PHE A 143 -30.46 24.29 21.25
N TYR A 144 -29.14 24.34 21.44
CA TYR A 144 -28.51 24.73 22.72
C TYR A 144 -27.44 25.83 22.54
N ASP A 145 -27.81 26.90 21.85
CA ASP A 145 -26.90 27.92 21.32
C ASP A 145 -26.45 28.95 22.37
N ASP A 146 -25.40 28.65 23.13
CA ASP A 146 -24.66 29.65 23.94
C ASP A 146 -23.16 29.34 24.15
N GLY A 147 -22.60 28.37 23.42
CA GLY A 147 -21.25 27.86 23.68
C GLY A 147 -20.16 28.93 23.78
N LEU A 148 -20.26 29.97 22.94
CA LEU A 148 -19.36 31.11 22.94
C LEU A 148 -19.59 32.05 24.13
N GLU A 149 -20.83 32.27 24.56
CA GLU A 149 -21.16 33.07 25.74
C GLU A 149 -20.76 32.35 27.03
N THR A 150 -21.03 31.04 27.11
CA THR A 150 -20.60 30.17 28.21
C THR A 150 -19.07 30.14 28.31
N LEU A 151 -18.35 30.03 27.19
CA LEU A 151 -16.90 30.15 27.14
C LEU A 151 -16.42 31.52 27.63
N ARG A 152 -16.99 32.61 27.09
CA ARG A 152 -16.67 33.98 27.52
C ARG A 152 -16.93 34.17 29.02
N GLY A 153 -18.01 33.61 29.54
CA GLY A 153 -18.35 33.61 30.95
C GLY A 153 -17.30 32.90 31.79
N VAL A 154 -16.91 31.67 31.42
CA VAL A 154 -15.89 30.89 32.14
C VAL A 154 -14.52 31.57 32.10
N LEU A 155 -14.11 32.11 30.95
CA LEU A 155 -12.85 32.84 30.81
C LEU A 155 -12.84 34.14 31.64
N SER A 156 -14.01 34.71 31.92
CA SER A 156 -14.19 35.95 32.68
C SER A 156 -14.39 35.74 34.20
N LEU A 157 -14.40 34.50 34.69
CA LEU A 157 -14.58 34.20 36.13
C LEU A 157 -13.33 34.55 36.95
N GLU A 158 -13.28 35.74 37.54
CA GLU A 158 -12.27 36.14 38.53
C GLU A 158 -12.42 35.29 39.82
N GLY A 159 -11.39 34.50 40.15
CA GLY A 159 -11.36 33.65 41.36
C GLY A 159 -11.30 32.14 41.10
N MET A 160 -11.50 31.67 39.86
CA MET A 160 -11.15 30.30 39.49
C MET A 160 -9.62 30.13 39.39
N ASP A 161 -9.11 28.97 39.79
CA ASP A 161 -7.73 28.58 39.51
C ASP A 161 -7.43 28.72 38.00
N PRO A 162 -6.33 29.38 37.58
CA PRO A 162 -6.04 29.63 36.17
C PRO A 162 -5.95 28.37 35.31
N LEU A 163 -5.38 27.27 35.83
CA LEU A 163 -5.28 25.99 35.11
C LEU A 163 -6.65 25.34 34.99
N LYS A 164 -7.47 25.40 36.05
CA LYS A 164 -8.85 24.90 36.00
C LYS A 164 -9.73 25.72 35.05
N ARG A 165 -9.55 27.04 35.01
CA ARG A 165 -10.24 27.94 34.07
C ARG A 165 -9.84 27.66 32.64
N ALA A 166 -8.55 27.46 32.38
CA ALA A 166 -8.06 27.07 31.07
C ALA A 166 -8.60 25.69 30.66
N SER A 167 -8.51 24.69 31.53
CA SER A 167 -9.04 23.34 31.28
C SER A 167 -10.53 23.35 30.97
N GLU A 168 -11.33 24.07 31.75
CA GLU A 168 -12.78 24.15 31.56
C GLU A 168 -13.13 24.95 30.30
N GLY A 169 -12.41 26.03 30.01
CA GLY A 169 -12.54 26.78 28.78
C GLY A 169 -12.22 25.94 27.54
N VAL A 170 -11.17 25.12 27.58
CA VAL A 170 -10.82 24.18 26.50
C VAL A 170 -11.88 23.11 26.32
N ARG A 171 -12.42 22.57 27.41
CA ARG A 171 -13.54 21.62 27.36
C ARG A 171 -14.74 22.23 26.66
N ILE A 172 -15.18 23.42 27.08
CA ILE A 172 -16.31 24.13 26.48
C ILE A 172 -16.01 24.53 25.04
N TYR A 173 -14.78 24.93 24.72
CA TYR A 173 -14.37 25.26 23.35
C TYR A 173 -14.49 24.03 22.44
N ASN A 174 -13.90 22.90 22.83
CA ASN A 174 -14.01 21.63 22.09
C ASN A 174 -15.44 21.13 21.97
N GLU A 175 -16.19 21.18 23.07
CA GLU A 175 -17.53 20.64 23.10
C GLU A 175 -18.52 21.57 22.40
N ALA A 176 -18.43 22.89 22.50
CA ALA A 176 -19.51 23.76 22.06
C ALA A 176 -19.17 24.64 20.85
N VAL A 177 -17.88 24.81 20.53
CA VAL A 177 -17.41 25.78 19.52
C VAL A 177 -16.69 25.12 18.35
N VAL A 178 -15.85 24.11 18.62
CA VAL A 178 -15.08 23.40 17.59
C VAL A 178 -15.99 22.50 16.76
N ASP A 179 -15.69 22.41 15.47
CA ASP A 179 -16.32 21.49 14.51
C ASP A 179 -16.14 20.01 14.95
N GLU A 180 -17.16 19.16 14.75
CA GLU A 180 -17.18 17.71 15.09
C GLU A 180 -15.93 16.95 14.64
N ARG A 181 -15.31 17.43 13.57
CA ARG A 181 -14.18 16.80 12.91
C ARG A 181 -12.87 17.01 13.63
N PHE A 182 -12.81 17.91 14.61
CA PHE A 182 -11.56 18.28 15.27
C PHE A 182 -11.64 18.27 16.79
N VAL A 183 -10.44 18.17 17.38
CA VAL A 183 -10.14 18.47 18.77
C VAL A 183 -9.08 19.57 18.80
N ALA A 184 -9.39 20.66 19.49
CA ALA A 184 -8.48 21.72 19.85
C ALA A 184 -7.72 21.38 21.14
N THR A 185 -6.40 21.37 21.07
CA THR A 185 -5.51 21.35 22.23
C THR A 185 -4.98 22.75 22.46
N VAL A 186 -5.22 23.33 23.63
CA VAL A 186 -4.74 24.68 23.96
C VAL A 186 -3.59 24.59 24.95
N THR A 187 -2.47 25.24 24.60
CA THR A 187 -1.32 25.42 25.48
C THR A 187 -1.14 26.91 25.75
N THR A 188 -1.00 27.30 27.02
CA THR A 188 -0.82 28.71 27.38
C THR A 188 0.22 28.87 28.49
N ASP A 189 1.02 29.93 28.41
CA ASP A 189 1.93 30.37 29.47
C ASP A 189 1.36 31.56 30.28
N GLY A 190 0.10 31.92 30.04
CA GLY A 190 -0.58 33.07 30.62
C GLY A 190 -0.38 34.39 29.86
N LYS A 191 0.50 34.44 28.87
CA LYS A 191 0.70 35.60 27.95
C LYS A 191 0.40 35.24 26.50
N THR A 192 0.82 34.06 26.10
CA THR A 192 0.66 33.51 24.76
C THR A 192 -0.20 32.26 24.85
N THR A 193 -1.21 32.17 24.01
CA THR A 193 -2.08 31.01 23.91
C THR A 193 -1.93 30.41 22.52
N VAL A 194 -1.56 29.15 22.46
CA VAL A 194 -1.43 28.36 21.23
C VAL A 194 -2.56 27.35 21.20
N THR A 195 -3.42 27.44 20.21
CA THR A 195 -4.49 26.46 19.95
C THR A 195 -4.09 25.60 18.76
N ALA A 196 -3.93 24.31 18.98
CA ALA A 196 -3.65 23.32 17.94
C ALA A 196 -4.89 22.49 17.64
N TYR A 197 -5.38 22.54 16.40
CA TYR A 197 -6.49 21.69 15.96
C TYR A 197 -5.93 20.38 15.39
N SER A 198 -6.49 19.26 15.81
CA SER A 198 -6.18 17.91 15.31
C SER A 198 -7.46 17.20 14.92
N LEU A 199 -7.42 16.30 13.92
CA LEU A 199 -8.60 15.52 13.55
C LEU A 199 -9.10 14.73 14.77
N HIS A 200 -10.42 14.69 14.97
CA HIS A 200 -11.02 13.89 16.02
C HIS A 200 -10.71 12.40 15.76
N PRO A 201 -10.19 11.64 16.75
CA PRO A 201 -9.73 10.26 16.53
C PRO A 201 -10.77 9.31 15.94
N ASP A 202 -12.04 9.52 16.29
CA ASP A 202 -13.16 8.68 15.85
C ASP A 202 -13.87 9.20 14.58
N PHE A 203 -13.35 10.23 13.91
CA PHE A 203 -13.98 10.78 12.71
C PHE A 203 -13.61 9.94 11.47
N VAL A 204 -14.64 9.42 10.78
CA VAL A 204 -14.49 8.43 9.69
C VAL A 204 -14.65 9.06 8.29
N ASP A 205 -15.27 10.23 8.20
CA ASP A 205 -15.52 10.89 6.91
C ASP A 205 -14.33 11.77 6.46
N SER A 206 -14.49 12.43 5.30
CA SER A 206 -13.44 13.29 4.75
C SER A 206 -13.18 14.51 5.65
N PRO A 207 -11.92 14.81 6.00
CA PRO A 207 -11.58 16.02 6.74
C PRO A 207 -12.00 17.26 5.93
N PRO A 208 -12.21 18.43 6.57
CA PRO A 208 -12.51 19.65 5.83
C PRO A 208 -11.38 19.99 4.87
N LYS A 209 -11.81 20.58 3.77
CA LYS A 209 -10.92 21.15 2.78
C LYS A 209 -10.53 22.54 3.25
N PHE A 210 -9.24 22.84 3.17
CA PHE A 210 -8.71 24.17 3.44
C PHE A 210 -8.15 24.74 2.15
N THR A 211 -8.54 25.95 1.84
CA THR A 211 -7.97 26.72 0.75
C THR A 211 -6.70 27.38 1.26
N MET A 212 -5.62 27.16 0.52
CA MET A 212 -4.29 27.62 0.89
C MET A 212 -3.65 28.34 -0.28
N ARG A 213 -3.04 29.49 0.00
CA ARG A 213 -2.27 30.26 -0.97
C ARG A 213 -0.78 30.20 -0.63
N LEU A 214 0.01 29.75 -1.60
CA LEU A 214 1.46 29.70 -1.49
C LEU A 214 2.04 31.09 -1.83
N LYS A 215 2.86 31.64 -0.93
CA LYS A 215 3.40 33.00 -1.00
C LYS A 215 4.87 33.05 -1.39
N SER A 216 5.62 31.97 -1.17
CA SER A 216 7.07 31.93 -1.39
C SER A 216 7.49 30.75 -2.28
N LYS A 217 8.69 30.85 -2.87
CA LYS A 217 9.32 29.74 -3.59
C LYS A 217 9.52 28.51 -2.69
N ARG A 218 9.91 28.74 -1.44
CA ARG A 218 10.06 27.69 -0.42
C ARG A 218 8.73 26.98 -0.16
N GLY A 219 7.63 27.74 -0.06
CA GLY A 219 6.29 27.18 0.07
C GLY A 219 5.88 26.32 -1.12
N VAL A 220 6.17 26.77 -2.34
CA VAL A 220 5.94 25.97 -3.57
C VAL A 220 6.76 24.69 -3.60
N GLU A 221 8.04 24.75 -3.24
CA GLU A 221 8.92 23.58 -3.20
C GLU A 221 8.48 22.57 -2.13
N ALA A 222 8.14 23.05 -0.92
CA ALA A 222 7.66 22.21 0.17
C ALA A 222 6.30 21.58 -0.14
N TYR A 223 5.35 22.35 -0.70
CA TYR A 223 4.06 21.80 -1.14
C TYR A 223 4.23 20.80 -2.29
N SER A 224 5.12 21.07 -3.25
CA SER A 224 5.47 20.13 -4.31
C SER A 224 6.08 18.85 -3.73
N GLY A 225 6.97 18.95 -2.74
CA GLY A 225 7.53 17.80 -2.03
C GLY A 225 6.47 16.98 -1.28
N LEU A 226 5.53 17.64 -0.63
CA LEU A 226 4.38 17.00 0.00
C LEU A 226 3.52 16.23 -1.02
N MET A 227 3.08 16.90 -2.09
CA MET A 227 2.18 16.30 -3.09
C MET A 227 2.87 15.22 -3.93
N ARG A 228 4.16 15.39 -4.24
CA ARG A 228 4.90 14.48 -5.11
C ARG A 228 5.55 13.32 -4.36
N LEU A 229 6.04 13.54 -3.16
CA LEU A 229 6.88 12.58 -2.44
C LEU A 229 6.28 12.15 -1.11
N GLY A 230 5.16 12.76 -0.68
CA GLY A 230 4.61 12.51 0.64
C GLY A 230 5.51 13.05 1.78
N THR A 231 6.42 13.96 1.48
CA THR A 231 7.30 14.51 2.52
C THR A 231 6.49 15.44 3.42
N PRO A 232 6.54 15.31 4.76
CA PRO A 232 5.93 16.28 5.65
C PRO A 232 6.42 17.70 5.34
N ALA A 233 5.51 18.67 5.38
CA ALA A 233 5.82 20.07 5.10
C ALA A 233 5.62 20.91 6.36
N GLU A 234 6.52 21.85 6.61
CA GLU A 234 6.38 22.87 7.65
C GLU A 234 6.59 24.25 7.02
N LEU A 235 5.55 25.07 7.05
CA LEU A 235 5.45 26.36 6.36
C LEU A 235 5.22 27.46 7.39
N SER A 236 5.90 28.60 7.26
CA SER A 236 5.63 29.78 8.10
C SER A 236 4.57 30.68 7.46
N ALA A 237 4.08 31.69 8.19
CA ALA A 237 3.20 32.74 7.67
C ALA A 237 3.75 33.50 6.43
N GLU A 238 5.07 33.43 6.19
CA GLU A 238 5.72 34.00 5.01
C GLU A 238 5.59 33.11 3.77
N ASP A 239 5.53 31.79 3.99
CA ASP A 239 5.42 30.80 2.91
C ASP A 239 3.99 30.56 2.46
N VAL A 240 3.03 30.79 3.35
CA VAL A 240 1.67 30.32 3.18
C VAL A 240 0.63 31.22 3.85
N GLU A 241 -0.56 31.26 3.27
CA GLU A 241 -1.76 31.90 3.81
C GLU A 241 -2.93 30.92 3.69
N LEU A 242 -3.76 30.86 4.74
CA LEU A 242 -4.96 30.03 4.77
C LEU A 242 -6.19 30.90 4.62
N ASP A 243 -7.19 30.42 3.88
CA ASP A 243 -8.49 31.06 3.91
C ASP A 243 -9.13 30.81 5.28
N VAL A 244 -9.32 31.89 6.03
CA VAL A 244 -9.82 31.83 7.40
C VAL A 244 -11.27 31.34 7.45
N SER A 245 -12.02 31.49 6.35
CA SER A 245 -13.39 30.97 6.25
C SER A 245 -13.44 29.44 6.22
N ASP A 246 -12.33 28.77 5.89
CA ASP A 246 -12.22 27.31 5.90
C ASP A 246 -11.78 26.76 7.27
N LEU A 247 -11.37 27.61 8.22
CA LEU A 247 -10.92 27.17 9.55
C LEU A 247 -12.09 26.78 10.46
N PRO A 248 -12.02 25.62 11.15
CA PRO A 248 -13.07 25.17 12.06
C PRO A 248 -13.07 26.01 13.36
N GLY A 249 -14.15 26.77 13.58
CA GLY A 249 -14.46 27.38 14.88
C GLY A 249 -14.69 28.88 14.84
N ALA A 250 -15.58 29.38 15.70
CA ALA A 250 -15.80 30.81 15.88
C ALA A 250 -14.57 31.48 16.52
N GLY A 251 -14.11 32.60 15.97
CA GLY A 251 -12.93 33.35 16.42
C GLY A 251 -11.61 33.00 15.70
N ALA A 252 -11.62 32.07 14.73
CA ALA A 252 -10.45 31.80 13.89
C ALA A 252 -10.04 33.02 13.04
N ASP A 253 -11.01 33.88 12.73
CA ASP A 253 -10.88 35.19 12.07
C ASP A 253 -10.17 36.26 12.88
N GLU A 254 -10.05 36.08 14.20
CA GLU A 254 -9.34 37.01 15.09
C GLU A 254 -7.85 36.65 15.29
N GLY A 255 -7.39 35.51 14.75
CA GLY A 255 -6.03 35.00 14.92
C GLY A 255 -5.12 35.18 13.70
N GLU A 256 -3.81 35.34 13.93
CA GLU A 256 -2.79 35.33 12.86
C GLU A 256 -2.11 33.96 12.75
N LEU A 257 -2.01 33.42 11.53
CA LEU A 257 -1.28 32.18 11.26
C LEU A 257 0.20 32.35 11.63
N GLN A 258 0.76 31.45 12.46
CA GLN A 258 2.18 31.44 12.81
C GLN A 258 2.97 30.46 11.93
N TRP A 259 2.52 29.21 11.89
CA TRP A 259 3.09 28.16 11.05
C TRP A 259 2.01 27.10 10.75
N LEU A 260 2.21 26.36 9.67
CA LEU A 260 1.39 25.26 9.21
C LEU A 260 2.27 24.03 9.03
N LYS A 261 1.97 22.96 9.76
CA LYS A 261 2.63 21.65 9.57
C LYS A 261 1.65 20.68 8.96
N ILE A 262 2.01 20.14 7.81
CA ILE A 262 1.23 19.14 7.10
C ILE A 262 1.97 17.82 7.24
N ILE A 263 1.37 16.90 7.97
CA ILE A 263 1.84 15.53 8.09
C ILE A 263 0.90 14.71 7.24
N PRO A 264 1.33 14.26 6.04
CA PRO A 264 0.47 13.40 5.26
C PRO A 264 0.21 12.13 6.08
N GLN A 265 -1.06 11.73 6.18
CA GLN A 265 -1.43 10.39 6.61
C GLN A 265 -1.06 9.43 5.48
N ILE A 266 0.25 9.28 5.26
CA ILE A 266 0.78 8.14 4.56
C ILE A 266 0.64 7.03 5.58
N ASP A 267 -0.50 6.36 5.55
CA ASP A 267 -0.42 4.95 5.83
C ASP A 267 0.26 4.38 4.58
N PRO A 268 1.57 4.06 4.59
CA PRO A 268 2.09 3.22 3.54
C PRO A 268 1.29 1.95 3.74
N CYS A 269 0.31 1.70 2.89
CA CYS A 269 -0.31 0.40 2.83
C CYS A 269 0.60 -0.38 1.86
N PRO A 270 1.72 -0.99 2.32
CA PRO A 270 2.50 -1.84 1.46
C PRO A 270 1.57 -2.94 1.00
N SER A 271 1.35 -3.00 -0.30
CA SER A 271 0.65 -4.15 -0.87
C SER A 271 1.73 -5.15 -1.23
N GLN A 272 1.83 -6.21 -0.44
CA GLN A 272 2.55 -7.40 -0.85
C GLN A 272 1.72 -8.06 -1.94
N LEU A 273 2.31 -8.13 -3.12
CA LEU A 273 1.66 -8.65 -4.31
C LEU A 273 2.54 -9.73 -4.92
N ARG A 274 1.90 -10.69 -5.57
CA ARG A 274 2.59 -11.64 -6.43
C ARG A 274 2.35 -11.26 -7.88
N PHE A 275 3.44 -11.09 -8.61
CA PHE A 275 3.45 -10.72 -10.01
C PHE A 275 3.73 -11.97 -10.84
N TYR A 276 3.02 -12.14 -11.94
CA TYR A 276 3.11 -13.28 -12.85
C TYR A 276 3.45 -12.81 -14.26
N ALA A 277 4.37 -13.51 -14.91
CA ALA A 277 4.76 -13.23 -16.29
C ALA A 277 3.95 -14.03 -17.33
N SER A 278 3.06 -14.94 -16.91
CA SER A 278 2.18 -15.73 -17.80
C SER A 278 0.88 -16.13 -17.10
N GLU A 279 -0.16 -16.43 -17.90
CA GLU A 279 -1.42 -17.06 -17.46
C GLU A 279 -1.33 -18.57 -17.36
N GLU A 280 -0.24 -19.16 -17.84
CA GLU A 280 -0.07 -20.61 -17.87
C GLU A 280 0.20 -21.16 -16.46
N LEU A 281 -0.74 -21.99 -15.99
CA LEU A 281 -0.68 -22.68 -14.72
C LEU A 281 0.58 -23.55 -14.62
N GLY A 282 1.40 -23.29 -13.61
CA GLY A 282 2.61 -24.06 -13.30
C GLY A 282 3.87 -23.66 -14.08
N GLU A 283 3.76 -22.87 -15.13
CA GLU A 283 4.91 -22.43 -15.95
C GLU A 283 5.20 -20.92 -15.83
N SER A 284 4.29 -20.14 -15.24
CA SER A 284 4.54 -18.72 -14.98
C SER A 284 5.69 -18.49 -14.01
N GLN A 285 6.64 -17.66 -14.43
CA GLN A 285 7.60 -17.03 -13.55
C GLN A 285 6.88 -16.06 -12.62
N THR A 286 7.33 -15.99 -11.37
CA THR A 286 6.69 -15.19 -10.33
C THR A 286 7.67 -14.33 -9.57
N LEU A 287 7.26 -13.11 -9.21
CA LEU A 287 8.00 -12.23 -8.31
C LEU A 287 7.10 -11.78 -7.16
N PHE A 288 7.69 -11.71 -5.95
CA PHE A 288 7.06 -11.09 -4.79
C PHE A 288 7.50 -9.64 -4.68
N VAL A 289 6.53 -8.74 -4.74
CA VAL A 289 6.76 -7.31 -4.84
C VAL A 289 6.01 -6.60 -3.73
N GLU A 290 6.72 -5.74 -2.99
CA GLU A 290 6.10 -4.83 -2.03
C GLU A 290 5.97 -3.46 -2.69
N LEU A 291 4.74 -3.09 -3.07
CA LEU A 291 4.48 -1.78 -3.66
C LEU A 291 4.13 -0.76 -2.58
N ARG A 292 4.83 0.37 -2.59
CA ARG A 292 4.57 1.52 -1.73
C ARG A 292 4.11 2.70 -2.57
N THR A 293 3.20 3.49 -2.02
CA THR A 293 2.82 4.75 -2.64
C THR A 293 3.99 5.72 -2.52
N THR A 294 4.58 6.09 -3.66
CA THR A 294 5.70 7.03 -3.72
C THR A 294 5.22 8.45 -4.06
N SER A 295 4.02 8.58 -4.64
CA SER A 295 3.37 9.84 -4.99
C SER A 295 1.86 9.68 -5.02
N GLY A 296 1.11 10.69 -4.54
CA GLY A 296 -0.35 10.68 -4.57
C GLY A 296 -0.90 12.09 -4.74
N GLY A 297 -1.57 12.35 -5.87
CA GLY A 297 -2.26 13.62 -6.16
C GLY A 297 -3.76 13.44 -6.33
N SER A 298 -4.47 14.49 -6.72
CA SER A 298 -5.91 14.44 -6.99
C SER A 298 -6.28 13.68 -8.27
N GLU A 299 -5.33 13.52 -9.20
CA GLU A 299 -5.57 12.92 -10.52
C GLU A 299 -4.90 11.55 -10.71
N ARG A 300 -3.77 11.30 -10.02
CA ARG A 300 -2.94 10.10 -10.23
C ARG A 300 -2.27 9.63 -8.93
N ILE A 301 -2.05 8.32 -8.83
CA ILE A 301 -1.23 7.68 -7.81
C ILE A 301 -0.05 6.98 -8.48
N VAL A 302 1.13 7.11 -7.88
CA VAL A 302 2.32 6.35 -8.26
C VAL A 302 2.68 5.38 -7.15
N ARG A 303 2.81 4.10 -7.50
CA ARG A 303 3.28 3.04 -6.61
C ARG A 303 4.54 2.39 -7.15
N SER A 304 5.54 2.18 -6.30
CA SER A 304 6.78 1.53 -6.70
C SER A 304 7.37 0.66 -5.60
N ASN A 305 8.20 -0.31 -6.00
CA ASN A 305 9.05 -1.12 -5.12
C ASN A 305 10.52 -0.69 -5.19
N ALA A 306 10.82 0.54 -5.61
CA ALA A 306 12.19 0.98 -5.81
C ALA A 306 13.06 0.91 -4.53
N ASP A 307 12.46 1.03 -3.34
CA ASP A 307 13.12 0.91 -2.04
C ASP A 307 13.23 -0.54 -1.54
N GLN A 308 12.54 -1.49 -2.16
CA GLN A 308 12.62 -2.92 -1.84
C GLN A 308 14.03 -3.44 -2.14
N LYS A 309 14.69 -4.00 -1.12
CA LYS A 309 16.00 -4.66 -1.25
C LYS A 309 15.83 -6.07 -1.81
N ASN A 310 16.88 -6.60 -2.44
CA ASN A 310 16.92 -7.97 -2.98
C ASN A 310 15.81 -8.27 -3.99
N VAL A 311 15.40 -7.27 -4.78
CA VAL A 311 14.41 -7.42 -5.85
C VAL A 311 15.10 -7.23 -7.21
N PRO A 312 14.93 -8.17 -8.16
CA PRO A 312 15.64 -8.12 -9.44
C PRO A 312 14.92 -7.28 -10.51
N VAL A 313 13.71 -6.80 -10.23
CA VAL A 313 12.89 -5.97 -11.13
C VAL A 313 12.22 -4.86 -10.33
N ILE A 314 12.29 -3.64 -10.87
CA ILE A 314 11.58 -2.48 -10.36
C ILE A 314 10.30 -2.32 -11.16
N PHE A 315 9.19 -2.19 -10.45
CA PHE A 315 7.91 -1.78 -10.98
C PHE A 315 7.60 -0.36 -10.49
N GLU A 316 7.14 0.48 -11.38
CA GLU A 316 6.54 1.77 -11.06
C GLU A 316 5.20 1.85 -11.81
N MET A 317 4.11 1.85 -11.04
CA MET A 317 2.74 1.85 -11.54
C MET A 317 2.14 3.24 -11.35
N ILE A 318 1.72 3.86 -12.44
CA ILE A 318 1.07 5.17 -12.49
C ILE A 318 -0.40 4.93 -12.83
N MET A 319 -1.27 5.13 -11.84
CA MET A 319 -2.70 4.85 -11.93
C MET A 319 -3.50 6.16 -11.88
N PRO A 320 -4.37 6.44 -12.85
CA PRO A 320 -5.28 7.58 -12.77
C PRO A 320 -6.39 7.32 -11.73
N LEU A 321 -6.79 8.36 -11.01
CA LEU A 321 -7.81 8.32 -9.94
C LEU A 321 -9.20 8.78 -10.39
N ALA A 322 -9.29 9.58 -11.46
CA ALA A 322 -10.56 10.10 -11.96
C ALA A 322 -10.98 9.38 -13.24
N ALA A 323 -12.25 9.01 -13.32
CA ALA A 323 -12.91 8.72 -14.60
C ALA A 323 -13.21 10.06 -15.28
N GLN A 324 -12.90 10.21 -16.58
CA GLN A 324 -13.36 11.37 -17.34
C GLN A 324 -14.89 11.35 -17.44
N GLU A 325 -15.50 12.54 -17.56
CA GLU A 325 -16.96 12.71 -17.71
C GLU A 325 -17.57 11.91 -18.88
N ASP A 326 -16.74 11.48 -19.85
CA ASP A 326 -17.12 10.66 -21.00
C ASP A 326 -16.99 9.13 -20.78
N GLY A 327 -16.68 8.67 -19.56
CA GLY A 327 -16.62 7.24 -19.22
C GLY A 327 -15.38 6.50 -19.75
N ALA A 328 -14.44 7.19 -20.40
CA ALA A 328 -13.14 6.65 -20.77
C ALA A 328 -12.17 6.73 -19.59
N SER A 329 -11.74 5.58 -19.05
CA SER A 329 -10.61 5.53 -18.11
C SER A 329 -9.31 5.73 -18.89
N GLU A 330 -8.50 6.72 -18.50
CA GLU A 330 -7.13 6.82 -19.01
C GLU A 330 -6.37 5.53 -18.66
N ALA A 331 -5.62 4.96 -19.59
CA ALA A 331 -4.85 3.75 -19.33
C ALA A 331 -3.71 4.06 -18.34
N GLY A 332 -3.58 3.26 -17.29
CA GLY A 332 -2.43 3.35 -16.38
C GLY A 332 -1.12 2.99 -17.08
N THR A 333 -0.02 3.57 -16.63
CA THR A 333 1.33 3.26 -17.14
C THR A 333 2.07 2.39 -16.14
N ILE A 334 2.76 1.37 -16.61
CA ILE A 334 3.65 0.54 -15.79
C ILE A 334 5.06 0.61 -16.40
N ASN A 335 6.00 1.19 -15.64
CA ASN A 335 7.41 1.15 -15.99
C ASN A 335 8.06 -0.07 -15.32
N ILE A 336 8.77 -0.87 -16.11
CA ILE A 336 9.41 -2.11 -15.67
C ILE A 336 10.90 -2.02 -15.98
N THR A 337 11.73 -1.99 -14.94
CA THR A 337 13.17 -1.78 -15.06
C THR A 337 13.93 -2.95 -14.44
N PRO A 338 14.81 -3.65 -15.20
CA PRO A 338 15.69 -4.66 -14.64
C PRO A 338 16.65 -4.06 -13.60
N ARG A 339 16.83 -4.74 -12.46
CA ARG A 339 17.79 -4.38 -11.41
C ARG A 339 18.63 -5.60 -11.05
N LEU A 340 19.53 -6.00 -11.94
CA LEU A 340 20.34 -7.21 -11.73
C LEU A 340 21.53 -6.95 -10.80
N ILE A 341 22.18 -5.80 -10.95
CA ILE A 341 23.30 -5.36 -10.09
C ILE A 341 22.79 -5.11 -8.67
N GLY A 342 23.56 -5.52 -7.67
CA GLY A 342 23.21 -5.47 -6.25
C GLY A 342 22.38 -6.66 -5.77
N ASN A 343 21.98 -7.58 -6.65
CA ASN A 343 21.31 -8.84 -6.31
C ASN A 343 22.28 -10.02 -6.38
N ARG A 344 22.01 -11.07 -5.59
CA ARG A 344 22.67 -12.37 -5.79
C ARG A 344 22.37 -12.92 -7.17
N VAL A 345 23.30 -13.67 -7.75
CA VAL A 345 23.13 -14.32 -9.07
C VAL A 345 21.84 -15.13 -9.15
N SER A 346 21.51 -15.89 -8.10
CA SER A 346 20.26 -16.67 -8.02
C SER A 346 18.99 -15.80 -8.06
N VAL A 347 19.01 -14.62 -7.45
CA VAL A 347 17.90 -13.66 -7.44
C VAL A 347 17.80 -12.93 -8.78
N ALA A 348 18.93 -12.49 -9.33
CA ALA A 348 19.01 -11.87 -10.64
C ALA A 348 18.48 -12.80 -11.74
N LEU A 349 18.80 -14.11 -11.69
CA LEU A 349 18.28 -15.10 -12.62
C LEU A 349 16.75 -15.22 -12.56
N LYS A 350 16.15 -15.18 -11.36
CA LYS A 350 14.67 -15.16 -11.22
C LYS A 350 14.06 -13.97 -11.93
N GLY A 351 14.64 -12.78 -11.77
CA GLY A 351 14.17 -11.57 -12.47
C GLY A 351 14.38 -11.63 -13.97
N ALA A 352 15.54 -12.09 -14.43
CA ALA A 352 15.82 -12.23 -15.86
C ALA A 352 14.85 -13.20 -16.54
N ARG A 353 14.53 -14.34 -15.89
CA ARG A 353 13.50 -15.28 -16.38
C ARG A 353 12.12 -14.65 -16.43
N PHE A 354 11.74 -13.94 -15.36
CA PHE A 354 10.48 -13.22 -15.29
C PHE A 354 10.35 -12.21 -16.45
N LEU A 355 11.37 -11.37 -16.65
CA LEU A 355 11.39 -10.37 -17.72
C LEU A 355 11.33 -11.03 -19.10
N ALA A 356 12.14 -12.05 -19.36
CA ALA A 356 12.13 -12.75 -20.64
C ALA A 356 10.76 -13.38 -20.96
N GLN A 357 10.12 -14.03 -19.98
CA GLN A 357 8.77 -14.58 -20.18
C GLN A 357 7.74 -13.45 -20.35
N LEU A 358 7.84 -12.36 -19.59
CA LEU A 358 6.93 -11.22 -19.72
C LEU A 358 7.06 -10.55 -21.09
N SER A 359 8.26 -10.48 -21.65
CA SER A 359 8.49 -10.01 -23.02
C SER A 359 7.86 -10.94 -24.05
N GLN A 360 7.83 -12.25 -23.82
CA GLN A 360 7.20 -13.22 -24.71
C GLN A 360 5.67 -13.17 -24.65
N THR A 361 5.11 -13.15 -23.44
CA THR A 361 3.66 -13.23 -23.24
C THR A 361 2.97 -11.88 -23.41
N LYS A 362 3.68 -10.78 -23.08
CA LYS A 362 3.10 -9.43 -22.98
C LYS A 362 1.95 -9.35 -21.96
N ARG A 363 1.89 -10.28 -21.00
CA ARG A 363 0.81 -10.42 -20.01
C ARG A 363 1.38 -10.36 -18.61
N LEU A 364 0.92 -9.38 -17.83
CA LEU A 364 1.30 -9.22 -16.43
C LEU A 364 0.13 -9.57 -15.53
N GLY A 365 0.26 -10.63 -14.74
CA GLY A 365 -0.71 -11.01 -13.72
C GLY A 365 -0.36 -10.41 -12.36
N ILE A 366 -1.37 -10.02 -11.60
CA ILE A 366 -1.22 -9.50 -10.24
C ILE A 366 -2.24 -10.19 -9.33
N SER A 367 -1.76 -10.80 -8.23
CA SER A 367 -2.61 -11.35 -7.18
C SER A 367 -2.18 -10.86 -5.79
N GLY A 368 -3.01 -11.16 -4.79
CA GLY A 368 -2.57 -11.12 -3.38
C GLY A 368 -1.38 -12.06 -3.12
N PRO A 369 -0.71 -11.92 -1.96
CA PRO A 369 0.57 -12.59 -1.69
C PRO A 369 0.45 -14.11 -1.62
N ASP A 370 -0.73 -14.62 -1.24
CA ASP A 370 -1.02 -16.05 -1.12
C ASP A 370 -1.79 -16.63 -2.31
N GLY A 371 -2.24 -15.78 -3.25
CA GLY A 371 -2.97 -16.22 -4.43
C GLY A 371 -2.08 -16.99 -5.42
N ASP A 372 -2.69 -17.77 -6.29
CA ASP A 372 -2.02 -18.44 -7.42
C ASP A 372 -2.31 -17.75 -8.76
N VAL A 373 -1.85 -18.36 -9.86
CA VAL A 373 -2.07 -17.83 -11.23
C VAL A 373 -3.55 -17.69 -11.56
N ALA A 374 -4.42 -18.57 -11.04
CA ALA A 374 -5.86 -18.54 -11.29
C ALA A 374 -6.55 -17.39 -10.54
N ASP A 375 -5.98 -16.96 -9.41
CA ASP A 375 -6.45 -15.80 -8.64
C ASP A 375 -5.96 -14.45 -9.20
N ALA A 376 -5.05 -14.47 -10.18
CA ALA A 376 -4.40 -13.28 -10.68
C ALA A 376 -5.28 -12.52 -11.70
N THR A 377 -5.29 -11.20 -11.58
CA THR A 377 -5.84 -10.30 -12.60
C THR A 377 -4.76 -9.98 -13.62
N PHE A 378 -5.02 -10.25 -14.90
CA PHE A 378 -4.05 -10.05 -15.97
C PHE A 378 -4.28 -8.76 -16.76
N LEU A 379 -3.18 -8.08 -17.04
CA LEU A 379 -3.08 -6.88 -17.85
C LEU A 379 -2.28 -7.19 -19.12
N THR A 380 -2.70 -6.65 -20.26
CA THR A 380 -1.90 -6.67 -21.49
C THR A 380 -0.97 -5.46 -21.52
N LEU A 381 0.33 -5.69 -21.72
CA LEU A 381 1.33 -4.64 -21.81
C LEU A 381 1.63 -4.30 -23.27
N GLY A 382 1.62 -3.01 -23.62
CA GLY A 382 2.11 -2.49 -24.89
C GLY A 382 3.54 -1.97 -24.78
N GLY A 383 4.31 -2.01 -25.88
CA GLY A 383 5.62 -1.33 -25.98
C GLY A 383 6.73 -1.90 -25.07
N ILE A 384 6.64 -3.17 -24.68
CA ILE A 384 7.59 -3.80 -23.76
C ILE A 384 8.68 -4.56 -24.53
N ASP A 385 9.95 -4.28 -24.23
CA ASP A 385 11.13 -5.00 -24.76
C ASP A 385 11.06 -5.22 -26.29
N GLU A 386 10.76 -4.17 -27.06
CA GLU A 386 10.60 -4.26 -28.52
C GLU A 386 11.88 -4.73 -29.23
N ASP A 387 13.04 -4.42 -28.63
CA ASP A 387 14.37 -4.81 -29.13
C ASP A 387 14.79 -6.23 -28.70
N GLY A 388 14.00 -6.94 -27.88
CA GLY A 388 14.31 -8.29 -27.40
C GLY A 388 15.55 -8.36 -26.51
N ILE A 389 15.87 -7.28 -25.80
CA ILE A 389 17.03 -7.15 -24.91
C ILE A 389 16.91 -8.12 -23.74
N TRP A 390 15.72 -8.30 -23.17
CA TRP A 390 15.54 -9.14 -21.98
C TRP A 390 15.80 -10.63 -22.26
N ALA A 391 15.50 -11.10 -23.47
CA ALA A 391 15.83 -12.48 -23.88
C ALA A 391 17.36 -12.69 -23.98
N HIS A 392 18.09 -11.73 -24.54
CA HIS A 392 19.55 -11.77 -24.59
C HIS A 392 20.17 -11.70 -23.18
N GLN A 393 19.62 -10.83 -22.33
CA GLN A 393 20.05 -10.69 -20.95
C GLN A 393 19.83 -11.98 -20.14
N LEU A 394 18.73 -12.71 -20.36
CA LEU A 394 18.51 -14.02 -19.76
C LEU A 394 19.62 -15.01 -20.13
N GLY A 395 19.96 -15.14 -21.42
CA GLY A 395 20.99 -16.08 -21.86
C GLY A 395 22.36 -15.83 -21.20
N TYR A 396 22.71 -14.55 -21.01
CA TYR A 396 23.94 -14.18 -20.30
C TYR A 396 23.87 -14.51 -18.80
N ILE A 397 22.77 -14.16 -18.12
CA ILE A 397 22.61 -14.45 -16.69
C ILE A 397 22.54 -15.96 -16.41
N GLU A 398 21.99 -16.76 -17.32
CA GLU A 398 22.05 -18.22 -17.24
C GLU A 398 23.47 -18.78 -17.41
N ALA A 399 24.30 -18.15 -18.25
CA ALA A 399 25.70 -18.51 -18.36
C ALA A 399 26.46 -18.18 -17.06
N VAL A 400 26.23 -16.98 -16.51
CA VAL A 400 26.77 -16.58 -15.20
C VAL A 400 26.37 -17.57 -14.11
N GLU A 401 25.08 -17.88 -14.01
CA GLU A 401 24.58 -18.80 -12.99
C GLU A 401 25.11 -20.22 -13.17
N ARG A 402 25.28 -20.69 -14.41
CA ARG A 402 25.89 -21.99 -14.69
C ARG A 402 27.32 -22.07 -14.18
N VAL A 403 28.11 -21.01 -14.38
CA VAL A 403 29.50 -20.93 -13.88
C VAL A 403 29.50 -20.86 -12.34
N CYS A 404 28.67 -20.00 -11.74
CA CYS A 404 28.56 -19.88 -10.28
C CYS A 404 28.12 -21.21 -9.63
N ARG A 405 27.12 -21.89 -10.21
CA ARG A 405 26.65 -23.20 -9.76
C ARG A 405 27.74 -24.26 -9.89
N PHE A 406 28.49 -24.26 -10.98
CA PHE A 406 29.63 -25.15 -11.13
C PHE A 406 30.57 -24.98 -9.93
N PHE A 407 30.94 -23.75 -9.57
CA PHE A 407 31.80 -23.50 -8.41
C PHE A 407 31.12 -23.64 -7.04
N GLY A 408 29.79 -23.62 -6.96
CA GLY A 408 29.05 -23.67 -5.70
C GLY A 408 29.00 -22.33 -4.97
N ILE A 409 29.03 -21.23 -5.72
CA ILE A 409 28.99 -19.85 -5.22
C ILE A 409 27.70 -19.16 -5.65
N ASP A 410 27.29 -18.12 -4.91
CA ASP A 410 26.16 -17.23 -5.28
C ASP A 410 26.49 -15.78 -4.90
N PRO A 411 27.48 -15.17 -5.59
CA PRO A 411 27.95 -13.82 -5.29
C PRO A 411 26.91 -12.75 -5.62
N VAL A 412 27.10 -11.54 -5.10
CA VAL A 412 26.30 -10.36 -5.45
C VAL A 412 26.86 -9.78 -6.74
N ILE A 413 26.00 -9.58 -7.73
CA ILE A 413 26.37 -8.99 -9.02
C ILE A 413 26.79 -7.53 -8.80
N ASP A 414 27.95 -7.15 -9.33
CA ASP A 414 28.45 -5.78 -9.38
C ASP A 414 28.56 -5.29 -10.84
N ASP A 415 29.20 -4.13 -11.04
CA ASP A 415 29.34 -3.50 -12.36
C ASP A 415 30.17 -4.33 -13.35
N THR A 416 30.93 -5.35 -12.91
CA THR A 416 31.66 -6.26 -13.80
C THR A 416 30.75 -7.03 -14.74
N LEU A 417 29.44 -7.12 -14.45
CA LEU A 417 28.46 -7.68 -15.36
C LEU A 417 28.51 -7.01 -16.75
N ASN A 418 28.80 -5.71 -16.81
CA ASN A 418 28.82 -4.93 -18.04
C ASN A 418 30.18 -4.97 -18.78
N ASP A 419 31.17 -5.68 -18.24
CA ASP A 419 32.50 -5.80 -18.85
C ASP A 419 32.52 -6.83 -20.00
N GLU A 420 33.09 -6.44 -21.15
CA GLU A 420 33.10 -7.26 -22.37
C GLU A 420 34.02 -8.48 -22.24
N GLU A 421 35.18 -8.34 -21.59
CA GLU A 421 36.11 -9.46 -21.39
C GLU A 421 35.51 -10.48 -20.43
N PHE A 422 34.86 -10.02 -19.35
CA PHE A 422 34.12 -10.84 -18.42
C PHE A 422 32.99 -11.59 -19.13
N PHE A 423 32.17 -10.90 -19.94
CA PHE A 423 31.12 -11.52 -20.75
C PHE A 423 31.69 -12.66 -21.61
N LEU A 424 32.73 -12.39 -22.41
CA LEU A 424 33.36 -13.39 -23.28
C LEU A 424 33.97 -14.55 -22.49
N SER A 425 34.51 -14.29 -21.30
CA SER A 425 35.07 -15.31 -20.41
C SER A 425 33.98 -16.23 -19.85
N VAL A 426 32.90 -15.65 -19.32
CA VAL A 426 31.76 -16.38 -18.77
C VAL A 426 31.08 -17.22 -19.85
N MET A 427 30.81 -16.65 -21.02
CA MET A 427 30.14 -17.37 -22.11
C MET A 427 30.96 -18.58 -22.58
N ARG A 428 32.29 -18.42 -22.74
CA ARG A 428 33.18 -19.54 -23.08
C ARG A 428 33.22 -20.62 -22.01
N THR A 429 33.26 -20.23 -20.74
CA THR A 429 33.33 -21.16 -19.61
C THR A 429 32.00 -21.91 -19.43
N ALA A 430 30.88 -21.21 -19.53
CA ALA A 430 29.54 -21.79 -19.48
C ALA A 430 29.32 -22.81 -20.60
N GLU A 431 29.84 -22.54 -21.81
CA GLU A 431 29.77 -23.45 -22.94
C GLU A 431 30.62 -24.72 -22.72
N ARG A 432 31.82 -24.58 -22.12
CA ARG A 432 32.64 -25.73 -21.70
C ARG A 432 31.94 -26.59 -20.65
N ILE A 433 31.27 -25.97 -19.69
CA ILE A 433 30.46 -26.68 -18.68
C ILE A 433 29.29 -27.42 -19.35
N ARG A 434 28.62 -26.79 -20.32
CA ARG A 434 27.48 -27.38 -21.04
C ARG A 434 27.89 -28.60 -21.87
N THR A 435 29.09 -28.58 -22.44
CA THR A 435 29.62 -29.63 -23.33
C THR A 435 30.56 -30.61 -22.63
N LEU A 436 30.58 -30.59 -21.29
CA LEU A 436 31.47 -31.42 -20.47
C LEU A 436 31.40 -32.90 -20.88
N GLY A 437 32.54 -33.49 -21.18
CA GLY A 437 32.68 -34.90 -21.58
C GLY A 437 32.11 -35.27 -22.96
N SER A 438 31.42 -34.35 -23.63
CA SER A 438 30.87 -34.57 -24.97
C SER A 438 31.97 -34.49 -26.03
N GLU A 439 31.87 -35.34 -27.05
CA GLU A 439 32.77 -35.29 -28.21
C GLU A 439 32.30 -34.21 -29.19
N LEU A 440 33.18 -33.25 -29.47
CA LEU A 440 32.92 -32.12 -30.34
C LEU A 440 33.81 -32.24 -31.59
N GLU A 441 33.21 -32.13 -32.77
CA GLU A 441 33.92 -32.01 -34.04
C GLU A 441 34.30 -30.55 -34.28
N GLY A 442 35.56 -30.29 -34.65
CA GLY A 442 35.99 -28.92 -34.91
C GLY A 442 37.50 -28.73 -34.95
N THR A 443 37.94 -27.54 -34.53
CA THR A 443 39.36 -27.23 -34.38
C THR A 443 39.59 -26.59 -33.02
N THR A 444 40.40 -27.23 -32.18
CA THR A 444 40.86 -26.65 -30.92
C THR A 444 42.26 -26.07 -31.08
N THR A 445 42.56 -24.95 -30.43
CA THR A 445 43.84 -24.25 -30.56
C THR A 445 44.48 -24.03 -29.20
N PHE A 446 45.77 -24.34 -29.10
CA PHE A 446 46.58 -24.19 -27.90
C PHE A 446 47.71 -23.19 -28.16
N ASN A 447 47.95 -22.31 -27.19
CA ASN A 447 49.15 -21.47 -27.16
C ASN A 447 50.26 -22.22 -26.41
N LEU A 448 51.44 -22.32 -27.00
CA LEU A 448 52.59 -23.01 -26.43
C LEU A 448 53.58 -21.97 -25.88
N SER A 449 53.75 -21.94 -24.57
CA SER A 449 54.60 -20.98 -23.84
C SER A 449 56.10 -21.34 -23.90
N GLU A 450 56.42 -22.63 -23.99
CA GLU A 450 57.78 -23.18 -24.04
C GLU A 450 57.85 -24.36 -25.04
N PRO A 451 57.87 -24.07 -26.34
CA PRO A 451 57.75 -25.09 -27.38
C PRO A 451 58.96 -26.03 -27.40
N ASN A 452 58.77 -27.29 -27.01
CA ASN A 452 59.79 -28.33 -27.19
C ASN A 452 60.07 -28.55 -28.70
N PRO A 453 61.29 -28.30 -29.21
CA PRO A 453 61.58 -28.45 -30.64
C PRO A 453 61.39 -29.87 -31.17
N ALA A 454 61.55 -30.90 -30.31
CA ALA A 454 61.29 -32.29 -30.67
C ALA A 454 59.78 -32.56 -30.85
N PHE A 455 58.95 -31.96 -29.99
CA PHE A 455 57.49 -32.02 -30.12
C PHE A 455 57.03 -31.34 -31.42
N ILE A 456 57.54 -30.13 -31.71
CA ILE A 456 57.18 -29.41 -32.96
C ILE A 456 57.54 -30.23 -34.20
N ARG A 457 58.74 -30.82 -34.26
CA ARG A 457 59.14 -31.67 -35.38
C ARG A 457 58.22 -32.90 -35.51
N SER A 458 58.02 -33.61 -34.40
CA SER A 458 57.16 -34.81 -34.35
C SER A 458 55.71 -34.54 -34.77
N ALA A 459 55.15 -33.39 -34.41
CA ALA A 459 53.78 -33.04 -34.73
C ALA A 459 53.60 -32.48 -36.16
N LYS A 460 54.63 -31.89 -36.77
CA LYS A 460 54.56 -31.40 -38.17
C LYS A 460 54.48 -32.52 -39.20
N ASP A 461 55.05 -33.69 -38.88
CA ASP A 461 55.20 -34.81 -39.82
C ASP A 461 54.11 -35.89 -39.65
N LYS A 462 53.08 -35.62 -38.83
CA LYS A 462 52.00 -36.58 -38.54
C LYS A 462 50.68 -36.22 -39.22
N ASP A 463 50.07 -37.22 -39.85
CA ASP A 463 48.72 -37.11 -40.41
C ASP A 463 47.63 -37.01 -39.32
N THR A 464 47.90 -37.49 -38.10
CA THR A 464 47.00 -37.40 -36.95
C THR A 464 47.78 -37.42 -35.65
N ILE A 465 47.33 -36.63 -34.67
CA ILE A 465 47.82 -36.65 -33.29
C ILE A 465 46.67 -36.87 -32.33
N SER A 466 46.98 -37.50 -31.19
CA SER A 466 46.12 -37.50 -30.00
C SER A 466 46.90 -36.81 -28.89
N LEU A 467 46.31 -35.80 -28.28
CA LEU A 467 46.92 -35.04 -27.19
C LEU A 467 45.96 -34.89 -26.03
N VAL A 468 46.55 -34.78 -24.84
CA VAL A 468 45.88 -34.37 -23.61
C VAL A 468 46.57 -33.09 -23.16
N ALA A 469 45.79 -32.03 -22.97
CA ALA A 469 46.25 -30.75 -22.48
C ALA A 469 45.53 -30.44 -21.17
N ASP A 470 46.30 -30.33 -20.09
CA ASP A 470 45.82 -29.91 -18.78
C ASP A 470 46.20 -28.45 -18.57
N MET A 471 45.25 -27.64 -18.09
CA MET A 471 45.40 -26.21 -17.90
C MET A 471 44.76 -25.80 -16.59
N ASP A 472 45.48 -25.04 -15.77
CA ASP A 472 44.87 -24.31 -14.65
C ASP A 472 44.09 -23.10 -15.19
N TRP A 473 42.90 -22.91 -14.66
CA TRP A 473 42.03 -21.77 -14.95
C TRP A 473 41.72 -21.08 -13.62
N ALA A 474 42.05 -19.79 -13.54
CA ALA A 474 41.68 -18.94 -12.42
C ALA A 474 40.93 -17.72 -12.96
N GLY A 475 39.93 -17.27 -12.22
CA GLY A 475 39.14 -16.09 -12.55
C GLY A 475 38.46 -15.52 -11.31
N SER A 476 37.75 -14.42 -11.50
CA SER A 476 36.94 -13.81 -10.43
C SER A 476 35.50 -13.68 -10.90
N MET A 477 34.57 -14.13 -10.07
CA MET A 477 33.12 -14.01 -10.28
C MET A 477 32.58 -12.98 -9.29
N PHE A 478 32.43 -11.72 -9.75
CA PHE A 478 31.96 -10.59 -8.92
C PHE A 478 32.71 -10.47 -7.59
N GLY A 479 34.04 -10.43 -7.67
CA GLY A 479 34.94 -10.35 -6.52
C GLY A 479 35.15 -11.65 -5.74
N THR A 480 34.56 -12.77 -6.20
CA THR A 480 34.83 -14.11 -5.65
C THR A 480 35.80 -14.86 -6.54
N ASP A 481 37.01 -15.09 -6.06
CA ASP A 481 38.02 -15.83 -6.80
C ASP A 481 37.62 -17.32 -6.95
N VAL A 482 37.79 -17.84 -8.15
CA VAL A 482 37.43 -19.20 -8.54
C VAL A 482 38.56 -19.84 -9.32
N GLU A 483 38.80 -21.11 -9.05
CA GLU A 483 39.85 -21.90 -9.69
C GLU A 483 39.30 -23.24 -10.16
N ALA A 484 39.68 -23.66 -11.36
CA ALA A 484 39.35 -24.94 -11.95
C ALA A 484 40.54 -25.48 -12.74
N ARG A 485 40.55 -26.79 -12.97
CA ARG A 485 41.41 -27.41 -13.98
C ARG A 485 40.60 -27.80 -15.20
N VAL A 486 41.13 -27.47 -16.36
CA VAL A 486 40.57 -27.82 -17.67
C VAL A 486 41.45 -28.91 -18.27
N ARG A 487 40.85 -30.03 -18.65
CA ARG A 487 41.50 -31.07 -19.45
C ARG A 487 40.87 -31.13 -20.83
N ILE A 488 41.68 -31.02 -21.87
CA ILE A 488 41.24 -31.16 -23.27
C ILE A 488 41.91 -32.37 -23.88
N VAL A 489 41.11 -33.33 -24.33
CA VAL A 489 41.58 -34.48 -25.11
C VAL A 489 41.22 -34.21 -26.56
N ALA A 490 42.22 -34.03 -27.42
CA ALA A 490 41.99 -33.72 -28.84
C ALA A 490 42.65 -34.78 -29.74
N CYS A 491 41.93 -35.18 -30.78
CA CYS A 491 42.39 -36.12 -31.78
C CYS A 491 42.14 -35.55 -33.18
N GLY A 492 43.18 -35.45 -34.00
CA GLY A 492 43.02 -34.93 -35.36
C GLY A 492 44.31 -34.47 -36.02
N VAL A 493 44.16 -33.73 -37.12
CA VAL A 493 45.26 -33.22 -37.92
C VAL A 493 45.87 -31.99 -37.24
N PRO A 494 47.16 -32.01 -36.87
CA PRO A 494 47.82 -30.87 -36.26
C PRO A 494 48.20 -29.81 -37.30
N THR A 495 48.14 -28.54 -36.91
CA THR A 495 48.71 -27.41 -37.63
C THR A 495 49.47 -26.54 -36.65
N ILE A 496 50.80 -26.48 -36.81
CA ILE A 496 51.66 -25.71 -35.92
C ILE A 496 52.16 -24.44 -36.63
N LYS A 497 51.94 -23.27 -36.01
CA LYS A 497 52.37 -21.96 -36.53
C LYS A 497 53.14 -21.18 -35.48
N ASN A 498 54.28 -20.59 -35.88
CA ASN A 498 54.97 -19.58 -35.08
C ASN A 498 54.27 -18.24 -35.32
N ILE A 499 53.85 -17.57 -34.25
CA ILE A 499 53.12 -16.30 -34.29
C ILE A 499 53.97 -15.09 -33.84
N GLY A 500 55.27 -15.29 -33.64
CA GLY A 500 56.26 -14.26 -33.29
C GLY A 500 57.06 -14.61 -32.04
N GLY A 501 58.39 -14.46 -32.10
CA GLY A 501 59.31 -14.78 -31.01
C GLY A 501 59.22 -16.26 -30.60
N ASP A 502 59.13 -16.51 -29.29
CA ASP A 502 59.02 -17.86 -28.72
C ASP A 502 57.56 -18.38 -28.64
N LYS A 503 56.59 -17.64 -29.20
CA LYS A 503 55.17 -18.01 -29.15
C LYS A 503 54.76 -18.87 -30.34
N TRP A 504 54.28 -20.08 -30.04
CA TRP A 504 53.76 -21.02 -31.03
C TRP A 504 52.31 -21.35 -30.76
N THR A 505 51.56 -21.65 -31.82
CA THR A 505 50.18 -22.14 -31.74
C THR A 505 50.10 -23.54 -32.34
N LEU A 506 49.38 -24.42 -31.67
CA LEU A 506 49.00 -25.74 -32.16
C LEU A 506 47.48 -25.76 -32.34
N ALA A 507 47.02 -25.87 -33.57
CA ALA A 507 45.62 -26.16 -33.88
C ALA A 507 45.46 -27.64 -34.21
N VAL A 508 44.43 -28.29 -33.67
CA VAL A 508 44.10 -29.69 -33.97
C VAL A 508 42.72 -29.75 -34.56
N LYS A 509 42.62 -30.14 -35.85
CA LYS A 509 41.35 -30.28 -36.57
C LYS A 509 40.89 -31.74 -36.54
N GLY A 510 39.75 -32.01 -35.92
CA GLY A 510 39.20 -33.35 -35.70
C GLY A 510 38.21 -33.31 -34.53
N SER A 511 38.25 -34.32 -33.67
CA SER A 511 37.39 -34.38 -32.49
C SER A 511 38.12 -33.95 -31.21
N TYR A 512 37.39 -33.37 -30.26
CA TYR A 512 37.92 -33.09 -28.93
C TYR A 512 36.86 -33.21 -27.84
N ARG A 513 37.32 -33.50 -26.61
CA ARG A 513 36.50 -33.55 -25.39
C ARG A 513 37.09 -32.60 -24.36
N CYS A 514 36.22 -31.88 -23.67
CA CYS A 514 36.59 -30.96 -22.60
C CYS A 514 36.09 -31.48 -21.26
N PHE A 515 36.97 -31.51 -20.27
CA PHE A 515 36.67 -31.84 -18.88
C PHE A 515 37.05 -30.65 -18.00
N LEU A 516 36.30 -30.45 -16.93
CA LEU A 516 36.44 -29.34 -15.99
C LEU A 516 36.26 -29.90 -14.59
N GLY A 517 37.22 -29.66 -13.71
CA GLY A 517 37.24 -30.14 -12.33
C GLY A 517 37.63 -29.04 -11.35
N LYS A 518 37.15 -29.12 -10.10
CA LYS A 518 37.57 -28.21 -9.02
C LYS A 518 38.85 -28.69 -8.35
N ILE A 519 39.06 -30.01 -8.37
CA ILE A 519 40.24 -30.70 -7.84
C ILE A 519 40.67 -31.81 -8.81
N ASP A 520 41.89 -32.32 -8.66
CA ASP A 520 42.49 -33.32 -9.56
C ASP A 520 41.68 -34.60 -9.71
N GLY A 521 40.97 -35.00 -8.65
CA GLY A 521 40.09 -36.16 -8.65
C GLY A 521 38.87 -36.01 -9.57
N ASP A 522 38.42 -34.78 -9.85
CA ASP A 522 37.23 -34.53 -10.67
C ASP A 522 37.50 -34.76 -12.17
N LEU A 523 38.78 -34.73 -12.58
CA LEU A 523 39.22 -35.01 -13.95
C LEU A 523 39.31 -36.50 -14.28
N MET A 524 38.95 -37.38 -13.32
CA MET A 524 39.04 -38.84 -13.40
C MET A 524 37.69 -39.54 -13.64
N ALA A 525 36.63 -38.80 -14.02
CA ALA A 525 35.31 -39.38 -14.31
C ALA A 525 35.36 -40.40 -15.47
N GLU A 526 34.43 -41.38 -15.49
CA GLU A 526 34.37 -42.46 -16.47
C GLU A 526 34.53 -41.95 -17.91
N GLY A 527 35.60 -42.39 -18.59
CA GLY A 527 35.92 -42.02 -19.97
C GLY A 527 37.05 -41.00 -20.14
N ALA A 528 37.61 -40.44 -19.06
CA ALA A 528 38.86 -39.68 -19.12
C ALA A 528 40.08 -40.62 -19.25
N PRO A 529 40.99 -40.42 -20.22
CA PRO A 529 42.24 -41.20 -20.29
C PRO A 529 43.07 -40.96 -19.02
N PRO A 530 43.81 -41.98 -18.52
CA PRO A 530 44.58 -41.88 -17.29
C PRO A 530 45.61 -40.75 -17.39
N ILE A 531 45.85 -40.08 -16.26
CA ILE A 531 46.92 -39.08 -16.12
C ILE A 531 48.25 -39.79 -16.46
N PRO A 532 49.02 -39.33 -17.46
CA PRO A 532 50.35 -39.85 -17.68
C PRO A 532 51.19 -39.62 -16.42
N PRO A 533 51.90 -40.62 -15.88
CA PRO A 533 52.81 -40.41 -14.77
C PRO A 533 53.87 -39.38 -15.21
N ASP A 534 54.02 -38.32 -14.41
CA ASP A 534 54.99 -37.22 -14.51
C ASP A 534 55.89 -37.24 -15.77
N LEU A 535 55.55 -36.39 -16.75
CA LEU A 535 56.55 -35.82 -17.65
C LEU A 535 56.84 -34.41 -17.15
N SER A 536 57.67 -34.33 -16.11
CA SER A 536 58.46 -33.15 -15.75
C SER A 536 59.37 -32.72 -16.89
#